data_AF-A0A4Z2BXG3-F1
#
_entry.id   AF-A0A4Z2BXG3-F1
#
_cell.length_a   1.000
_cell.length_b   1.000
_cell.length_c   1.000
_cell.angle_alpha   90.00
_cell.angle_beta   90.00
_cell.angle_gamma   90.00
#
_symmetry.space_group_name_H-M   'P 1'
#
loop_
_entity.id
_entity.type
_entity.pdbx_description
1 polymer ?
#
loop_
_entity_poly.entity_id
_entity_poly.type
_entity_poly.pdbx_seq_one_letter_code
_entity_poly.pdbx_strand_id
1 'polypeptide(L)'
;MSPETSCVLIFAALLLVVTGGRALCPIELSPSRVVVRYGDKVAINCSALTNQHQGIGWESTQGGTGLTKVSHLTLTVDRLTDWSISPWCYIFHGTNQQCTSEPIIVLYTFPDSIHISSTAGSNRTMKESTAYNFICNVPNVAPIRMLTVSLYRGNTIIHTRTFNTPTKEAVNQSAAISFVPSREDSGVAFKCEAVLDLGSGGPKLSKISEPYEVTVHYGPVIRCVNEAFEWKPLGDLCNVTGNPPPRVLWRKDGNIINPAVQLSRKNAGTYVVEAEGASVISEEIDLAVLYKPELSCRSV
;
A
#
# COMPACT_ATOMS: atom_id res chain seq x y z
N MET A 1 78.54 -31.18 -50.36
CA MET A 1 78.05 -29.78 -50.39
C MET A 1 76.79 -29.79 -51.25
N SER A 2 75.61 -30.07 -50.69
CA SER A 2 74.67 -29.11 -50.06
C SER A 2 74.24 -27.96 -50.98
N PRO A 3 72.96 -27.56 -50.97
CA PRO A 3 71.74 -28.37 -51.02
C PRO A 3 70.79 -27.90 -52.14
N GLU A 4 69.88 -28.78 -52.56
CA GLU A 4 68.77 -28.44 -53.45
C GLU A 4 67.75 -27.53 -52.72
N THR A 5 67.38 -26.45 -53.38
CA THR A 5 66.35 -25.50 -52.96
C THR A 5 64.96 -26.15 -53.01
N SER A 6 64.46 -26.56 -51.85
CA SER A 6 63.09 -27.00 -51.66
C SER A 6 62.15 -25.80 -51.54
N CYS A 7 61.28 -25.61 -52.54
CA CYS A 7 60.27 -24.57 -52.58
C CYS A 7 59.00 -25.08 -51.87
N VAL A 8 58.81 -24.68 -50.61
CA VAL A 8 57.62 -25.04 -49.81
C VAL A 8 56.45 -24.15 -50.22
N LEU A 9 55.48 -24.70 -50.94
CA LEU A 9 54.18 -24.08 -51.21
C LEU A 9 53.29 -24.24 -49.97
N ILE A 10 53.11 -23.15 -49.22
CA ILE A 10 52.16 -23.08 -48.11
C ILE A 10 50.75 -22.89 -48.70
N PHE A 11 49.96 -23.96 -48.75
CA PHE A 11 48.52 -23.85 -49.02
C PHE A 11 47.83 -23.33 -47.75
N ALA A 12 47.55 -22.02 -47.71
CA ALA A 12 46.66 -21.43 -46.72
C ALA A 12 45.21 -21.82 -47.07
N ALA A 13 44.71 -22.90 -46.47
CA ALA A 13 43.30 -23.25 -46.54
C ALA A 13 42.49 -22.24 -45.72
N LEU A 14 41.80 -21.33 -46.41
CA LEU A 14 40.87 -20.39 -45.80
C LEU A 14 39.60 -21.15 -45.36
N LEU A 15 39.56 -21.56 -44.09
CA LEU A 15 38.35 -22.06 -43.45
C LEU A 15 37.35 -20.90 -43.32
N LEU A 16 36.46 -20.77 -44.30
CA LEU A 16 35.25 -19.97 -44.18
C LEU A 16 34.34 -20.64 -43.14
N VAL A 17 34.50 -20.25 -41.89
CA VAL A 17 33.51 -20.52 -40.85
C VAL A 17 32.29 -19.67 -41.20
N VAL A 18 31.33 -20.25 -41.92
CA VAL A 18 30.01 -19.67 -42.10
C VAL A 18 29.35 -19.71 -40.72
N THR A 19 29.50 -18.63 -39.95
CA THR A 19 28.69 -18.40 -38.77
C THR A 19 27.27 -18.19 -39.29
N GLY A 20 26.46 -19.25 -39.28
CA GLY A 20 25.03 -19.18 -39.52
C GLY A 20 24.39 -18.29 -38.47
N GLY A 21 24.35 -16.99 -38.74
CA GLY A 21 23.58 -16.03 -37.97
C GLY A 21 22.13 -16.47 -38.04
N ARG A 22 21.49 -16.71 -36.88
CA ARG A 22 20.05 -16.91 -36.81
C ARG A 22 19.40 -15.68 -37.45
N ALA A 23 18.81 -15.85 -38.63
CA ALA A 23 18.07 -14.78 -39.30
C ALA A 23 16.98 -14.30 -38.33
N LEU A 24 17.00 -13.01 -38.00
CA LEU A 24 15.95 -12.35 -37.24
C LEU A 24 14.63 -12.50 -38.00
N CYS A 25 13.54 -12.76 -37.27
CA CYS A 25 12.23 -12.94 -37.88
C CYS A 25 11.75 -11.63 -38.52
N PRO A 26 11.49 -11.58 -39.84
CA PRO A 26 11.13 -10.33 -40.52
C PRO A 26 9.63 -10.03 -40.34
N ILE A 27 9.18 -9.95 -39.09
CA ILE A 27 7.82 -9.60 -38.69
C ILE A 27 7.87 -8.32 -37.86
N GLU A 28 7.04 -7.35 -38.21
CA GLU A 28 6.78 -6.15 -37.41
C GLU A 28 5.36 -6.19 -36.84
N LEU A 29 5.24 -5.95 -35.53
CA LEU A 29 3.96 -5.89 -34.82
C LEU A 29 3.64 -4.44 -34.46
N SER A 30 2.44 -3.98 -34.79
CA SER A 30 1.97 -2.63 -34.51
C SER A 30 0.57 -2.65 -33.88
N PRO A 31 0.43 -2.37 -32.57
CA PRO A 31 1.51 -2.21 -31.59
C PRO A 31 2.11 -3.55 -31.15
N SER A 32 3.39 -3.56 -30.73
CA SER A 32 4.04 -4.75 -30.14
C SER A 32 3.65 -4.99 -28.67
N ARG A 33 3.08 -3.97 -28.00
CA ARG A 33 2.51 -4.06 -26.66
C ARG A 33 1.17 -3.33 -26.62
N VAL A 34 0.13 -3.96 -26.08
CA VAL A 34 -1.18 -3.36 -25.90
C VAL A 34 -1.70 -3.60 -24.49
N VAL A 35 -2.30 -2.56 -23.91
CA VAL A 35 -2.98 -2.60 -22.61
C VAL A 35 -4.47 -2.39 -22.87
N VAL A 36 -5.30 -3.32 -22.43
CA VAL A 36 -6.71 -3.37 -22.81
C VAL A 36 -7.56 -3.76 -21.62
N ARG A 37 -8.66 -3.04 -21.41
CA ARG A 37 -9.60 -3.34 -20.34
C ARG A 37 -10.39 -4.59 -20.71
N TYR A 38 -10.67 -5.44 -19.72
CA TYR A 38 -11.50 -6.62 -19.93
C TYR A 38 -12.83 -6.28 -20.60
N GLY A 39 -13.12 -6.96 -21.72
CA GLY A 39 -14.33 -6.77 -22.52
C GLY A 39 -14.23 -5.72 -23.63
N ASP A 40 -13.15 -4.93 -23.68
CA ASP A 40 -12.93 -3.94 -24.74
C ASP A 40 -12.38 -4.60 -26.03
N LYS A 41 -12.49 -3.86 -27.15
CA LYS A 41 -11.95 -4.26 -28.45
C LYS A 41 -10.45 -4.06 -28.51
N VAL A 42 -9.74 -5.00 -29.14
CA VAL A 42 -8.31 -4.87 -29.46
C VAL A 42 -8.04 -5.20 -30.92
N ALA A 43 -7.06 -4.50 -31.50
CA ALA A 43 -6.54 -4.75 -32.83
C ALA A 43 -5.01 -4.67 -32.84
N ILE A 44 -4.35 -5.66 -33.42
CA ILE A 44 -2.88 -5.71 -33.56
C ILE A 44 -2.54 -6.06 -35.00
N ASN A 45 -1.81 -5.18 -35.68
CA ASN A 45 -1.38 -5.44 -37.04
C ASN A 45 -0.04 -6.19 -37.06
N CYS A 46 0.04 -7.22 -37.89
CA CYS A 46 1.28 -7.92 -38.19
C CYS A 46 1.66 -7.68 -39.64
N SER A 47 2.89 -7.23 -39.90
CA SER A 47 3.41 -6.95 -41.24
C SER A 47 4.67 -7.75 -41.52
N ALA A 48 4.74 -8.37 -42.70
CA ALA A 48 5.96 -9.02 -43.16
C ALA A 48 6.92 -7.98 -43.74
N LEU A 49 8.18 -7.98 -43.27
CA LEU A 49 9.24 -7.08 -43.74
C LEU A 49 9.97 -7.62 -44.98
N THR A 50 9.49 -8.73 -45.53
CA THR A 50 10.02 -9.40 -46.72
C THR A 50 8.87 -9.79 -47.63
N ASN A 51 9.13 -9.89 -48.92
CA ASN A 51 8.17 -10.42 -49.91
C ASN A 51 8.34 -11.92 -50.12
N GLN A 52 9.36 -12.55 -49.51
CA GLN A 52 9.67 -13.96 -49.69
C GLN A 52 8.86 -14.85 -48.74
N HIS A 53 7.53 -14.70 -48.68
CA HIS A 53 6.65 -15.56 -47.89
C HIS A 53 5.44 -16.01 -48.71
N GLN A 54 4.83 -17.12 -48.30
CA GLN A 54 3.63 -17.69 -48.91
C GLN A 54 2.34 -17.23 -48.22
N GLY A 55 2.43 -16.59 -47.05
CA GLY A 55 1.30 -15.99 -46.36
C GLY A 55 1.63 -15.61 -44.91
N ILE A 56 0.64 -14.99 -44.25
CA ILE A 56 0.66 -14.54 -42.86
C ILE A 56 -0.55 -15.13 -42.15
N GLY A 57 -0.41 -15.50 -40.88
CA GLY A 57 -1.52 -15.94 -40.04
C GLY A 57 -1.35 -15.52 -38.59
N TRP A 58 -2.41 -15.70 -37.82
CA TRP A 58 -2.47 -15.47 -36.37
C TRP A 58 -2.97 -16.74 -35.69
N GLU A 59 -2.16 -17.31 -34.81
CA GLU A 59 -2.63 -18.33 -33.88
C GLU A 59 -3.04 -17.65 -32.58
N SER A 60 -4.27 -17.89 -32.12
CA SER A 60 -4.84 -17.23 -30.95
C SER A 60 -6.12 -17.94 -30.52
N THR A 61 -6.38 -17.99 -29.22
CA THR A 61 -7.63 -18.48 -28.65
C THR A 61 -8.85 -17.62 -29.03
N GLN A 62 -8.65 -16.34 -29.32
CA GLN A 62 -9.67 -15.42 -29.84
C GLN A 62 -9.14 -14.62 -31.04
N GLY A 63 -9.95 -14.51 -32.10
CA GLY A 63 -9.59 -13.74 -33.30
C GLY A 63 -8.50 -14.37 -34.19
N GLY A 64 -8.08 -15.60 -33.90
CA GLY A 64 -7.13 -16.35 -34.72
C GLY A 64 -7.57 -16.41 -36.18
N THR A 65 -6.60 -16.28 -37.08
CA THR A 65 -6.84 -16.27 -38.53
C THR A 65 -5.81 -17.18 -39.19
N GLY A 66 -6.27 -18.14 -40.00
CA GLY A 66 -5.41 -19.03 -40.74
C GLY A 66 -4.52 -18.32 -41.77
N LEU A 67 -3.64 -19.09 -42.40
CA LEU A 67 -2.70 -18.58 -43.39
C LEU A 67 -3.43 -17.86 -44.54
N THR A 68 -3.07 -16.58 -44.76
CA THR A 68 -3.65 -15.72 -45.79
C THR A 68 -2.54 -15.13 -46.67
N LYS A 69 -2.75 -15.07 -47.99
CA LYS A 69 -1.79 -14.54 -48.96
C LYS A 69 -1.81 -13.00 -49.02
N VAL A 70 -1.35 -12.35 -47.95
CA VAL A 70 -1.28 -10.89 -47.79
C VAL A 70 0.06 -10.47 -47.20
N SER A 71 0.45 -9.21 -47.34
CA SER A 71 1.70 -8.65 -46.76
C SER A 71 1.54 -8.14 -45.33
N HIS A 72 0.30 -7.94 -44.88
CA HIS A 72 -0.06 -7.58 -43.51
C HIS A 72 -1.40 -8.19 -43.15
N LEU A 73 -1.58 -8.53 -41.88
CA LEU A 73 -2.79 -9.13 -41.35
C LEU A 73 -3.05 -8.63 -39.92
N THR A 74 -4.22 -8.07 -39.69
CA THR A 74 -4.62 -7.55 -38.37
C THR A 74 -5.42 -8.58 -37.59
N LEU A 75 -4.94 -8.93 -36.40
CA LEU A 75 -5.73 -9.63 -35.39
C LEU A 75 -6.76 -8.65 -34.82
N THR A 76 -8.05 -8.97 -34.90
CA THR A 76 -9.12 -8.16 -34.31
C THR A 76 -9.96 -9.02 -33.38
N VAL A 77 -10.14 -8.54 -32.15
CA VAL A 77 -11.03 -9.17 -31.15
C VAL A 77 -11.98 -8.09 -30.65
N ASP A 78 -13.27 -8.21 -30.95
CA ASP A 78 -14.25 -7.17 -30.62
C ASP A 78 -14.51 -7.04 -29.11
N ARG A 79 -14.40 -8.13 -28.36
CA ARG A 79 -14.51 -8.16 -26.89
C ARG A 79 -13.51 -9.14 -26.32
N LEU A 80 -12.40 -8.63 -25.82
CA LEU A 80 -11.34 -9.47 -25.26
C LEU A 80 -11.69 -9.90 -23.83
N THR A 81 -11.97 -11.19 -23.65
CA THR A 81 -12.38 -11.77 -22.36
C THR A 81 -11.57 -12.98 -21.94
N ASP A 82 -10.70 -13.49 -22.82
CA ASP A 82 -9.83 -14.61 -22.49
C ASP A 82 -8.53 -14.13 -21.81
N TRP A 83 -8.41 -14.39 -20.50
CA TRP A 83 -7.21 -14.09 -19.71
C TRP A 83 -5.97 -14.90 -20.10
N SER A 84 -6.18 -16.02 -20.80
CA SER A 84 -5.12 -16.91 -21.28
C SER A 84 -4.61 -16.54 -22.67
N ILE A 85 -5.18 -15.50 -23.31
CA ILE A 85 -4.81 -15.06 -24.65
C ILE A 85 -3.29 -14.86 -24.75
N SER A 86 -2.70 -15.51 -25.75
CA SER A 86 -1.27 -15.46 -26.05
C SER A 86 -1.11 -15.60 -27.56
N PRO A 87 -1.50 -14.56 -28.33
CA PRO A 87 -1.52 -14.67 -29.77
C PRO A 87 -0.09 -14.61 -30.31
N TRP A 88 0.17 -15.30 -31.41
CA TRP A 88 1.41 -15.13 -32.15
C TRP A 88 1.13 -15.01 -33.63
N CYS A 89 1.74 -14.00 -34.26
CA CYS A 89 1.71 -13.87 -35.69
C CYS A 89 2.78 -14.78 -36.29
N TYR A 90 2.48 -15.38 -37.43
CA TYR A 90 3.44 -16.18 -38.17
C TYR A 90 3.44 -15.88 -39.65
N ILE A 91 4.61 -16.07 -40.26
CA ILE A 91 4.78 -16.09 -41.71
C ILE A 91 5.35 -17.45 -42.15
N PHE A 92 4.88 -17.93 -43.30
CA PHE A 92 5.28 -19.22 -43.85
C PHE A 92 6.14 -19.03 -45.09
N HIS A 93 7.31 -19.69 -45.17
CA HIS A 93 8.27 -19.52 -46.27
C HIS A 93 8.27 -20.68 -47.29
N GLY A 94 7.43 -21.71 -47.12
CA GLY A 94 7.34 -22.85 -48.05
C GLY A 94 8.19 -24.07 -47.69
N THR A 95 9.17 -23.91 -46.80
CA THR A 95 9.83 -25.03 -46.09
C THR A 95 9.15 -25.20 -44.72
N ASN A 96 9.39 -26.30 -44.00
CA ASN A 96 8.90 -26.50 -42.60
C ASN A 96 9.40 -25.45 -41.58
N GLN A 97 9.97 -24.34 -42.05
CA GLN A 97 10.48 -23.25 -41.24
C GLN A 97 9.46 -22.12 -41.20
N GLN A 98 8.72 -22.07 -40.10
CA GLN A 98 7.81 -20.99 -39.77
C GLN A 98 8.52 -19.97 -38.88
N CYS A 99 8.21 -18.70 -39.10
CA CYS A 99 8.76 -17.59 -38.33
C CYS A 99 7.64 -16.94 -37.54
N THR A 100 7.83 -16.68 -36.24
CA THR A 100 6.77 -16.19 -35.36
C THR A 100 7.17 -14.93 -34.58
N SER A 101 6.18 -14.14 -34.18
CA SER A 101 6.34 -12.97 -33.31
C SER A 101 5.13 -12.83 -32.38
N GLU A 102 5.39 -12.55 -31.10
CA GLU A 102 4.40 -12.49 -30.03
C GLU A 102 4.25 -11.06 -29.50
N PRO A 103 3.06 -10.42 -29.62
CA PRO A 103 2.80 -9.16 -28.94
C PRO A 103 2.58 -9.35 -27.43
N ILE A 104 2.93 -8.34 -26.65
CA ILE A 104 2.62 -8.30 -25.21
C ILE A 104 1.21 -7.74 -25.02
N ILE A 105 0.29 -8.58 -24.55
CA ILE A 105 -1.07 -8.16 -24.16
C ILE A 105 -1.18 -8.09 -22.64
N VAL A 106 -1.58 -6.92 -22.13
CA VAL A 106 -1.92 -6.72 -20.73
C VAL A 106 -3.43 -6.50 -20.61
N LEU A 107 -4.16 -7.57 -20.30
CA LEU A 107 -5.57 -7.51 -19.97
C LEU A 107 -5.73 -7.07 -18.52
N TYR A 108 -6.59 -6.08 -18.26
CA TYR A 108 -6.74 -5.53 -16.91
C TYR A 108 -8.20 -5.27 -16.51
N THR A 109 -8.43 -5.30 -15.21
CA THR A 109 -9.64 -4.81 -14.55
C THR A 109 -9.25 -4.00 -13.32
N PHE A 110 -10.05 -2.98 -13.01
CA PHE A 110 -9.87 -2.16 -11.83
C PHE A 110 -11.24 -1.76 -11.29
N PRO A 111 -11.49 -1.87 -9.98
CA PRO A 111 -12.82 -1.66 -9.43
C PRO A 111 -13.20 -0.17 -9.40
N ASP A 112 -14.51 0.09 -9.36
CA ASP A 112 -15.03 1.45 -9.22
C ASP A 112 -14.90 1.99 -7.79
N SER A 113 -14.89 1.11 -6.80
CA SER A 113 -14.71 1.41 -5.38
C SER A 113 -13.88 0.34 -4.66
N ILE A 114 -13.25 0.75 -3.56
CA ILE A 114 -12.50 -0.13 -2.65
C ILE A 114 -12.98 0.13 -1.22
N HIS A 115 -12.76 -0.81 -0.31
CA HIS A 115 -13.27 -0.73 1.06
C HIS A 115 -12.18 -0.94 2.10
N ILE A 116 -12.33 -0.28 3.24
CA ILE A 116 -11.43 -0.42 4.39
C ILE A 116 -12.20 -1.00 5.59
N SER A 117 -11.57 -1.95 6.27
CA SER A 117 -12.05 -2.43 7.57
C SER A 117 -10.89 -2.64 8.54
N SER A 118 -11.20 -2.98 9.78
CA SER A 118 -10.19 -3.26 10.81
C SER A 118 -10.61 -4.41 11.71
N THR A 119 -9.63 -5.10 12.28
CA THR A 119 -9.83 -6.09 13.35
C THR A 119 -10.38 -5.46 14.64
N ALA A 120 -10.41 -4.13 14.75
CA ALA A 120 -11.15 -3.42 15.81
C ALA A 120 -12.68 -3.64 15.71
N GLY A 121 -13.19 -4.14 14.58
CA GLY A 121 -14.61 -4.39 14.38
C GLY A 121 -15.40 -3.13 14.03
N SER A 122 -16.72 -3.20 14.18
CA SER A 122 -17.63 -2.14 13.76
C SER A 122 -17.65 -0.92 14.68
N ASN A 123 -17.26 -1.07 15.95
CA ASN A 123 -17.19 0.04 16.91
C ASN A 123 -15.96 0.93 16.70
N ARG A 124 -15.03 0.54 15.83
CA ARG A 124 -13.79 1.27 15.48
C ARG A 124 -12.98 1.72 16.70
N THR A 125 -13.10 1.00 17.80
CA THR A 125 -12.43 1.32 19.06
C THR A 125 -11.18 0.48 19.20
N MET A 126 -10.05 1.14 19.42
CA MET A 126 -8.74 0.51 19.57
C MET A 126 -8.16 0.81 20.94
N LYS A 127 -7.33 -0.08 21.47
CA LYS A 127 -6.57 0.16 22.69
C LYS A 127 -5.14 0.61 22.35
N GLU A 128 -4.67 1.66 23.01
CA GLU A 128 -3.28 2.13 22.88
C GLU A 128 -2.29 0.98 23.09
N SER A 129 -1.22 0.96 22.31
CA SER A 129 -0.16 -0.06 22.37
C SER A 129 -0.60 -1.50 22.06
N THR A 130 -1.82 -1.69 21.52
CA THR A 130 -2.32 -3.00 21.07
C THR A 130 -2.34 -3.06 19.56
N ALA A 131 -1.78 -4.11 18.96
CA ALA A 131 -1.72 -4.24 17.50
C ALA A 131 -3.10 -4.58 16.91
N TYR A 132 -3.49 -3.85 15.87
CA TYR A 132 -4.66 -4.11 15.04
C TYR A 132 -4.25 -4.26 13.57
N ASN A 133 -5.09 -4.89 12.75
CA ASN A 133 -4.88 -4.93 11.31
C ASN A 133 -5.96 -4.09 10.62
N PHE A 134 -5.53 -3.17 9.76
CA PHE A 134 -6.37 -2.60 8.72
C PHE A 134 -6.39 -3.52 7.52
N ILE A 135 -7.57 -3.72 6.94
CA ILE A 135 -7.81 -4.59 5.80
C ILE A 135 -8.35 -3.74 4.67
N CYS A 136 -7.52 -3.52 3.64
CA CYS A 136 -7.92 -2.85 2.42
C CYS A 136 -8.39 -3.89 1.41
N ASN A 137 -9.66 -3.84 1.00
CA ASN A 137 -10.26 -4.77 0.06
C ASN A 137 -10.38 -4.12 -1.33
N VAL A 138 -9.72 -4.73 -2.31
CA VAL A 138 -9.70 -4.31 -3.71
C VAL A 138 -10.33 -5.43 -4.55
N PRO A 139 -11.64 -5.36 -4.84
CA PRO A 139 -12.32 -6.41 -5.57
C PRO A 139 -11.97 -6.39 -7.06
N ASN A 140 -12.10 -7.55 -7.72
CA ASN A 140 -12.08 -7.69 -9.18
C ASN A 140 -10.91 -6.97 -9.89
N VAL A 141 -9.70 -7.09 -9.35
CA VAL A 141 -8.51 -6.39 -9.87
C VAL A 141 -7.55 -7.35 -10.58
N ALA A 142 -7.03 -6.91 -11.71
CA ALA A 142 -5.96 -7.59 -12.45
C ALA A 142 -5.19 -6.61 -13.33
N PRO A 143 -3.90 -6.87 -13.62
CA PRO A 143 -3.05 -7.90 -13.01
C PRO A 143 -2.57 -7.46 -11.62
N ILE A 144 -2.61 -8.37 -10.65
CA ILE A 144 -2.23 -8.06 -9.24
C ILE A 144 -0.77 -7.67 -9.06
N ARG A 145 0.14 -8.19 -9.90
CA ARG A 145 1.57 -7.83 -9.85
C ARG A 145 1.85 -6.34 -10.10
N MET A 146 0.87 -5.63 -10.66
CA MET A 146 0.94 -4.20 -10.99
C MET A 146 0.15 -3.34 -10.01
N LEU A 147 -0.45 -3.96 -8.99
CA LEU A 147 -1.24 -3.32 -7.95
C LEU A 147 -0.34 -2.94 -6.76
N THR A 148 -0.48 -1.71 -6.31
CA THR A 148 0.07 -1.21 -5.06
C THR A 148 -1.07 -0.74 -4.16
N VAL A 149 -1.05 -1.12 -2.89
CA VAL A 149 -2.05 -0.70 -1.89
C VAL A 149 -1.35 0.00 -0.75
N SER A 150 -1.75 1.23 -0.45
CA SER A 150 -1.18 2.07 0.61
C SER A 150 -2.23 2.39 1.67
N LEU A 151 -1.83 2.37 2.95
CA LEU A 151 -2.65 2.86 4.05
C LEU A 151 -2.18 4.25 4.46
N TYR A 152 -3.11 5.20 4.47
CA TYR A 152 -2.90 6.57 4.90
C TYR A 152 -3.44 6.79 6.32
N ARG A 153 -2.66 7.51 7.13
CA ARG A 153 -3.06 8.16 8.39
C ARG A 153 -3.13 9.65 8.11
N GLY A 154 -4.34 10.23 8.06
CA GLY A 154 -4.52 11.58 7.55
C GLY A 154 -3.97 11.71 6.13
N ASN A 155 -2.91 12.48 5.95
CA ASN A 155 -2.22 12.68 4.65
C ASN A 155 -0.88 11.94 4.53
N THR A 156 -0.52 11.12 5.53
CA THR A 156 0.77 10.42 5.58
C THR A 156 0.59 8.96 5.23
N ILE A 157 1.46 8.42 4.39
CA ILE A 157 1.50 6.98 4.09
C ILE A 157 2.16 6.26 5.26
N ILE A 158 1.43 5.35 5.90
CA ILE A 158 1.96 4.52 6.99
C ILE A 158 2.71 3.33 6.41
N HIS A 159 2.08 2.66 5.44
CA HIS A 159 2.57 1.40 4.90
C HIS A 159 2.08 1.21 3.47
N THR A 160 2.91 0.56 2.67
CA THR A 160 2.61 0.19 1.29
C THR A 160 2.81 -1.31 1.09
N ARG A 161 1.86 -1.94 0.42
CA ARG A 161 1.88 -3.35 0.03
C ARG A 161 1.88 -3.47 -1.48
N THR A 162 2.77 -4.30 -1.99
CA THR A 162 2.82 -4.76 -3.37
C THR A 162 2.58 -6.27 -3.39
N PHE A 163 2.19 -6.78 -4.55
CA PHE A 163 1.89 -8.19 -4.74
C PHE A 163 2.80 -8.76 -5.84
N ASN A 164 3.33 -9.97 -5.63
CA ASN A 164 4.21 -10.63 -6.60
C ASN A 164 3.56 -11.85 -7.27
N THR A 165 2.30 -12.12 -6.97
CA THR A 165 1.58 -13.27 -7.48
C THR A 165 1.37 -13.11 -8.99
N PRO A 166 1.71 -14.11 -9.83
CA PRO A 166 1.72 -13.96 -11.29
C PRO A 166 0.35 -14.08 -11.95
N THR A 167 -0.74 -14.12 -11.17
CA THR A 167 -2.11 -14.31 -11.67
C THR A 167 -2.48 -13.22 -12.68
N LYS A 168 -2.89 -13.67 -13.87
CA LYS A 168 -3.41 -12.79 -14.93
C LYS A 168 -4.88 -12.45 -14.72
N GLU A 169 -5.65 -13.39 -14.19
CA GLU A 169 -7.09 -13.26 -13.96
C GLU A 169 -7.43 -12.26 -12.84
N ALA A 170 -8.63 -11.70 -12.93
CA ALA A 170 -9.17 -10.81 -11.92
C ALA A 170 -9.45 -11.54 -10.61
N VAL A 171 -8.99 -10.96 -9.50
CA VAL A 171 -9.17 -11.52 -8.16
C VAL A 171 -9.64 -10.46 -7.19
N ASN A 172 -10.24 -10.91 -6.08
CA ASN A 172 -10.50 -10.07 -4.93
C ASN A 172 -9.26 -10.05 -4.05
N GLN A 173 -8.52 -8.93 -4.06
CA GLN A 173 -7.28 -8.81 -3.32
C GLN A 173 -7.52 -8.04 -2.01
N SER A 174 -7.01 -8.58 -0.91
CA SER A 174 -6.99 -7.88 0.38
C SER A 174 -5.55 -7.61 0.82
N ALA A 175 -5.30 -6.42 1.38
CA ALA A 175 -4.04 -6.07 2.03
C ALA A 175 -4.27 -5.92 3.53
N ALA A 176 -3.65 -6.79 4.34
CA ALA A 176 -3.64 -6.68 5.79
C ALA A 176 -2.40 -5.90 6.25
N ILE A 177 -2.60 -4.81 6.98
CA ILE A 177 -1.55 -3.90 7.44
C ILE A 177 -1.68 -3.76 8.95
N SER A 178 -0.64 -4.19 9.67
CA SER A 178 -0.59 -4.10 11.13
C SER A 178 -0.24 -2.68 11.57
N PHE A 179 -0.94 -2.19 12.58
CA PHE A 179 -0.78 -0.87 13.15
C PHE A 179 -0.94 -0.93 14.67
N VAL A 180 -0.08 -0.19 15.38
CA VAL A 180 -0.16 -0.03 16.84
C VAL A 180 -0.54 1.42 17.11
N PRO A 181 -1.76 1.70 17.61
CA PRO A 181 -2.25 3.06 17.80
C PRO A 181 -1.66 3.70 19.04
N SER A 182 -1.50 5.01 18.95
CA SER A 182 -1.17 5.94 20.03
C SER A 182 -2.40 6.79 20.40
N ARG A 183 -2.38 7.45 21.56
CA ARG A 183 -3.43 8.41 21.94
C ARG A 183 -3.64 9.56 20.94
N GLU A 184 -2.63 9.90 20.14
CA GLU A 184 -2.70 10.94 19.10
C GLU A 184 -3.50 10.47 17.87
N ASP A 185 -3.73 9.17 17.72
CA ASP A 185 -4.53 8.59 16.63
C ASP A 185 -6.03 8.68 16.87
N SER A 186 -6.46 9.03 18.08
CA SER A 186 -7.89 9.13 18.39
C SER A 186 -8.53 10.27 17.60
N GLY A 187 -9.56 9.95 16.82
CA GLY A 187 -10.24 10.89 15.92
C GLY A 187 -9.55 11.07 14.56
N VAL A 188 -8.45 10.37 14.29
CA VAL A 188 -7.78 10.41 12.98
C VAL A 188 -8.48 9.48 12.00
N ALA A 189 -8.70 9.97 10.77
CA ALA A 189 -9.23 9.18 9.67
C ALA A 189 -8.12 8.41 8.93
N PHE A 190 -8.31 7.11 8.79
CA PHE A 190 -7.48 6.23 7.97
C PHE A 190 -8.12 5.99 6.60
N LYS A 191 -7.32 5.85 5.55
CA LYS A 191 -7.80 5.58 4.19
C LYS A 191 -6.92 4.58 3.48
N CYS A 192 -7.49 3.70 2.67
CA CYS A 192 -6.73 2.88 1.74
C CYS A 192 -6.69 3.58 0.38
N GLU A 193 -5.55 3.51 -0.29
CA GLU A 193 -5.41 3.83 -1.71
C GLU A 193 -4.95 2.59 -2.45
N ALA A 194 -5.64 2.24 -3.52
CA ALA A 194 -5.21 1.21 -4.46
C ALA A 194 -4.78 1.90 -5.76
N VAL A 195 -3.59 1.57 -6.24
CA VAL A 195 -3.02 2.11 -7.49
C VAL A 195 -2.65 0.95 -8.40
N LEU A 196 -3.25 0.91 -9.60
CA LEU A 196 -2.90 -0.03 -10.66
C LEU A 196 -2.09 0.72 -11.72
N ASP A 197 -0.79 0.44 -11.80
CA ASP A 197 0.12 1.07 -12.74
C ASP A 197 0.51 0.09 -13.84
N LEU A 198 -0.08 0.25 -15.04
CA LEU A 198 0.05 -0.70 -16.14
C LEU A 198 1.30 -0.48 -17.00
N GLY A 199 2.18 0.46 -16.61
CA GLY A 199 3.43 0.76 -17.29
C GLY A 199 3.24 1.42 -18.67
N SER A 200 4.25 1.28 -19.54
CA SER A 200 4.34 1.99 -20.82
C SER A 200 3.19 1.67 -21.79
N GLY A 201 2.36 2.67 -22.10
CA GLY A 201 1.20 2.48 -22.99
C GLY A 201 -0.07 2.01 -22.28
N GLY A 202 -0.09 1.97 -20.94
CA GLY A 202 -1.29 1.76 -20.14
C GLY A 202 -1.60 2.96 -19.21
N PRO A 203 -2.85 3.12 -18.78
CA PRO A 203 -3.20 4.14 -17.80
C PRO A 203 -2.67 3.77 -16.41
N LYS A 204 -2.50 4.80 -15.57
CA LYS A 204 -2.33 4.65 -14.13
C LYS A 204 -3.66 4.96 -13.46
N LEU A 205 -4.24 3.97 -12.79
CA LEU A 205 -5.55 4.07 -12.17
C LEU A 205 -5.39 4.14 -10.65
N SER A 206 -6.20 4.96 -9.97
CA SER A 206 -6.23 5.06 -8.51
C SER A 206 -7.65 5.09 -7.98
N LYS A 207 -7.88 4.43 -6.84
CA LYS A 207 -9.10 4.51 -6.03
C LYS A 207 -8.74 4.65 -4.57
N ILE A 208 -9.52 5.48 -3.86
CA ILE A 208 -9.38 5.74 -2.44
C ILE A 208 -10.65 5.24 -1.75
N SER A 209 -10.51 4.58 -0.60
CA SER A 209 -11.62 4.09 0.20
C SER A 209 -12.38 5.23 0.90
N GLU A 210 -13.53 4.91 1.47
CA GLU A 210 -14.12 5.71 2.53
C GLU A 210 -13.14 5.94 3.70
N PRO A 211 -13.26 7.08 4.43
CA PRO A 211 -12.49 7.30 5.64
C PRO A 211 -12.92 6.36 6.77
N TYR A 212 -11.93 5.84 7.50
CA TYR A 212 -12.10 5.00 8.68
C TYR A 212 -11.55 5.73 9.91
N GLU A 213 -12.41 6.47 10.60
CA GLU A 213 -12.09 7.16 11.85
C GLU A 213 -12.04 6.17 13.02
N VAL A 214 -11.00 6.26 13.84
CA VAL A 214 -10.79 5.38 15.00
C VAL A 214 -10.88 6.16 16.30
N THR A 215 -11.39 5.51 17.35
CA THR A 215 -11.31 6.00 18.72
C THR A 215 -10.28 5.17 19.47
N VAL A 216 -9.27 5.82 20.05
CA VAL A 216 -8.22 5.11 20.80
C VAL A 216 -8.44 5.28 22.29
N HIS A 217 -8.67 4.17 22.99
CA HIS A 217 -8.70 4.12 24.44
C HIS A 217 -7.28 4.03 25.00
N TYR A 218 -6.96 4.92 25.93
CA TYR A 218 -5.68 5.00 26.59
C TYR A 218 -5.85 5.27 28.09
N GLY A 219 -4.88 4.77 28.87
CA GLY A 219 -4.87 4.91 30.32
C GLY A 219 -4.74 6.37 30.77
N PRO A 220 -5.14 6.67 32.02
CA PRO A 220 -5.09 8.03 32.53
C PRO A 220 -3.67 8.58 32.58
N VAL A 221 -3.54 9.90 32.52
CA VAL A 221 -2.29 10.62 32.83
C VAL A 221 -2.64 11.73 33.82
N ILE A 222 -2.00 11.69 34.98
CA ILE A 222 -2.10 12.71 36.01
C ILE A 222 -0.92 13.67 35.84
N ARG A 223 -1.21 14.98 35.89
CA ARG A 223 -0.20 16.04 35.94
C ARG A 223 -0.63 17.06 36.97
N CYS A 224 0.05 17.11 38.10
CA CYS A 224 -0.29 17.98 39.21
C CYS A 224 0.68 19.15 39.37
N VAL A 225 0.20 20.22 40.01
CA VAL A 225 1.03 21.25 40.63
C VAL A 225 1.02 21.06 42.14
N ASN A 226 2.19 21.21 42.76
CA ASN A 226 2.41 21.00 44.19
C ASN A 226 2.40 22.31 45.00
N GLU A 227 2.21 23.46 44.34
CA GLU A 227 2.11 24.77 44.98
C GLU A 227 0.84 25.49 44.53
N ALA A 228 0.12 26.08 45.49
CA ALA A 228 -1.08 26.86 45.19
C ALA A 228 -1.36 27.92 46.25
N PHE A 229 -1.95 29.05 45.84
CA PHE A 229 -2.43 30.07 46.76
C PHE A 229 -3.71 29.62 47.48
N GLU A 230 -3.98 30.19 48.66
CA GLU A 230 -5.27 30.05 49.33
C GLU A 230 -6.44 30.40 48.38
N TRP A 231 -7.60 29.79 48.63
CA TRP A 231 -8.85 29.93 47.90
C TRP A 231 -8.93 29.23 46.53
N LYS A 232 -7.82 28.69 46.00
CA LYS A 232 -7.87 27.81 44.82
C LYS A 232 -8.56 26.48 45.16
N PRO A 233 -9.42 25.91 44.29
CA PRO A 233 -9.97 24.57 44.49
C PRO A 233 -8.89 23.49 44.41
N LEU A 234 -8.98 22.47 45.27
CA LEU A 234 -8.06 21.32 45.27
C LEU A 234 -8.05 20.57 43.93
N GLY A 235 -9.23 20.38 43.32
CA GLY A 235 -9.36 19.67 42.05
C GLY A 235 -8.63 20.34 40.89
N ASP A 236 -8.43 21.65 40.94
CA ASP A 236 -7.77 22.44 39.89
C ASP A 236 -6.24 22.36 39.96
N LEU A 237 -5.70 21.58 40.91
CA LEU A 237 -4.27 21.33 41.01
C LEU A 237 -3.79 20.25 40.04
N CYS A 238 -4.67 19.35 39.60
CA CYS A 238 -4.27 18.23 38.74
C CYS A 238 -5.08 18.23 37.44
N ASN A 239 -4.36 18.22 36.32
CA ASN A 239 -4.94 17.93 35.02
C ASN A 239 -4.88 16.42 34.79
N VAL A 240 -6.04 15.76 34.86
CA VAL A 240 -6.17 14.32 34.60
C VAL A 240 -6.81 14.10 33.24
N THR A 241 -6.07 13.44 32.35
CA THR A 241 -6.54 13.10 31.00
C THR A 241 -6.67 11.58 30.84
N GLY A 242 -7.45 11.12 29.88
CA GLY A 242 -7.66 9.70 29.59
C GLY A 242 -8.79 9.51 28.58
N ASN A 243 -8.79 8.39 27.86
CA ASN A 243 -9.92 8.02 27.01
C ASN A 243 -10.32 6.55 27.28
N PRO A 244 -11.54 6.27 27.78
CA PRO A 244 -12.55 7.24 28.20
C PRO A 244 -12.08 8.14 29.36
N PRO A 245 -12.73 9.30 29.60
CA PRO A 245 -12.39 10.19 30.69
C PRO A 245 -12.37 9.46 32.05
N PRO A 246 -11.29 9.56 32.83
CA PRO A 246 -11.16 8.82 34.08
C PRO A 246 -11.94 9.44 35.23
N ARG A 247 -12.32 8.60 36.20
CA ARG A 247 -12.81 9.02 37.50
C ARG A 247 -11.62 9.39 38.39
N VAL A 248 -11.65 10.57 38.99
CA VAL A 248 -10.57 11.08 39.84
C VAL A 248 -10.99 11.04 41.31
N LEU A 249 -10.16 10.45 42.16
CA LEU A 249 -10.35 10.42 43.61
C LEU A 249 -9.16 11.07 44.31
N TRP A 250 -9.47 11.95 45.27
CA TRP A 250 -8.47 12.61 46.11
C TRP A 250 -8.46 11.98 47.48
N ARG A 251 -7.28 11.64 48.00
CA ARG A 251 -7.10 11.11 49.35
C ARG A 251 -6.07 11.90 50.13
N LYS A 252 -6.34 12.11 51.42
CA LYS A 252 -5.38 12.63 52.41
C LYS A 252 -5.50 11.80 53.67
N ASP A 253 -4.38 11.29 54.18
CA ASP A 253 -4.34 10.42 55.36
C ASP A 253 -5.32 9.21 55.24
N GLY A 254 -5.45 8.65 54.04
CA GLY A 254 -6.36 7.54 53.71
C GLY A 254 -7.84 7.95 53.48
N ASN A 255 -8.24 9.16 53.84
CA ASN A 255 -9.62 9.65 53.73
C ASN A 255 -9.90 10.31 52.39
N ILE A 256 -11.10 10.10 51.83
CA ILE A 256 -11.52 10.74 50.57
C ILE A 256 -11.81 12.22 50.83
N ILE A 257 -11.22 13.09 50.01
CA ILE A 257 -11.36 14.54 50.09
C ILE A 257 -12.21 15.04 48.92
N ASN A 258 -13.10 15.98 49.21
CA ASN A 258 -13.87 16.66 48.16
C ASN A 258 -12.94 17.59 47.35
N PRO A 259 -12.79 17.40 46.03
CA PRO A 259 -11.93 18.25 45.20
C PRO A 259 -12.42 19.70 45.10
N ALA A 260 -13.68 20.00 45.43
CA ALA A 260 -14.20 21.36 45.44
C ALA A 260 -13.78 22.18 46.68
N VAL A 261 -13.03 21.59 47.61
CA VAL A 261 -12.51 22.31 48.79
C VAL A 261 -11.59 23.43 48.34
N GLN A 262 -11.88 24.64 48.83
CA GLN A 262 -11.00 25.79 48.69
C GLN A 262 -9.82 25.66 49.67
N LEU A 263 -8.61 25.85 49.16
CA LEU A 263 -7.40 25.67 49.94
C LEU A 263 -7.25 26.76 51.01
N SER A 264 -6.80 26.34 52.18
CA SER A 264 -6.31 27.16 53.29
C SER A 264 -4.95 26.63 53.74
N ARG A 265 -4.20 27.39 54.54
CA ARG A 265 -2.92 26.90 55.10
C ARG A 265 -3.00 25.56 55.85
N LYS A 266 -4.17 25.16 56.34
CA LYS A 266 -4.40 23.85 57.00
C LYS A 266 -4.47 22.68 56.02
N ASN A 267 -4.68 22.97 54.74
CA ASN A 267 -4.78 21.96 53.70
C ASN A 267 -3.40 21.50 53.21
N ALA A 268 -2.30 22.17 53.55
CA ALA A 268 -0.95 21.73 53.20
C ALA A 268 -0.65 20.29 53.68
N GLY A 269 0.22 19.59 52.93
CA GLY A 269 0.63 18.21 53.21
C GLY A 269 0.45 17.27 52.03
N THR A 270 0.63 15.98 52.27
CA THR A 270 0.66 14.95 51.24
C THR A 270 -0.74 14.49 50.84
N TYR A 271 -1.01 14.44 49.55
CA TYR A 271 -2.23 13.91 48.96
C TYR A 271 -1.91 12.78 47.98
N VAL A 272 -2.82 11.82 47.86
CA VAL A 272 -2.79 10.81 46.79
C VAL A 272 -3.94 11.08 45.85
N VAL A 273 -3.63 11.26 44.57
CA VAL A 273 -4.60 11.41 43.49
C VAL A 273 -4.66 10.10 42.73
N GLU A 274 -5.83 9.48 42.68
CA GLU A 274 -6.08 8.23 41.99
C GLU A 274 -6.97 8.50 40.77
N ALA A 275 -6.54 8.05 39.60
CA ALA A 275 -7.29 8.15 38.36
C ALA A 275 -7.66 6.75 37.86
N GLU A 276 -8.96 6.47 37.80
CA GLU A 276 -9.52 5.21 37.35
C GLU A 276 -10.16 5.38 35.97
N GLY A 277 -9.59 4.72 34.96
CA GLY A 277 -10.12 4.71 33.59
C GLY A 277 -9.84 3.38 32.90
N ALA A 278 -9.29 3.42 31.68
CA ALA A 278 -8.83 2.22 30.97
C ALA A 278 -7.72 1.44 31.73
N SER A 279 -7.07 2.12 32.68
CA SER A 279 -6.19 1.57 33.71
C SER A 279 -6.37 2.39 34.98
N VAL A 280 -5.79 1.93 36.09
CA VAL A 280 -5.76 2.69 37.35
C VAL A 280 -4.33 3.15 37.58
N ILE A 281 -4.14 4.44 37.83
CA ILE A 281 -2.86 5.02 38.24
C ILE A 281 -3.07 5.94 39.44
N SER A 282 -2.04 6.10 40.25
CA SER A 282 -2.03 7.05 41.35
C SER A 282 -0.74 7.87 41.35
N GLU A 283 -0.85 9.10 41.85
CA GLU A 283 0.28 10.01 42.02
C GLU A 283 0.20 10.63 43.43
N GLU A 284 1.35 10.76 44.07
CA GLU A 284 1.48 11.41 45.37
C GLU A 284 1.95 12.85 45.16
N ILE A 285 1.31 13.81 45.84
CA ILE A 285 1.65 15.22 45.76
C ILE A 285 1.85 15.80 47.15
N ASP A 286 2.96 16.50 47.35
CA ASP A 286 3.22 17.26 48.57
C ASP A 286 2.79 18.72 48.36
N LEU A 287 1.56 19.04 48.80
CA LEU A 287 0.96 20.35 48.57
C LEU A 287 1.48 21.40 49.54
N ALA A 288 2.14 22.43 49.02
CA ALA A 288 2.42 23.68 49.71
C ALA A 288 1.32 24.73 49.40
N VAL A 289 0.67 25.23 50.46
CA VAL A 289 -0.31 26.32 50.32
C VAL A 289 0.36 27.64 50.64
N LEU A 290 0.41 28.53 49.65
CA LEU A 290 1.01 29.85 49.75
C LEU A 290 -0.02 30.86 50.27
N TYR A 291 0.37 31.65 51.27
CA TYR A 291 -0.47 32.65 51.90
C TYR A 291 0.32 33.92 52.20
N LYS A 292 -0.39 35.05 52.29
CA LYS A 292 0.21 36.34 52.69
C LYS A 292 0.57 36.32 54.18
N PRO A 293 1.63 37.03 54.61
CA PRO A 293 1.94 37.17 56.03
C PRO A 293 0.78 37.79 56.82
N GLU A 294 0.56 37.32 58.05
CA GLU A 294 -0.40 37.91 58.99
C GLU A 294 0.34 38.68 60.08
N LEU A 295 -0.03 39.95 60.28
CA LEU A 295 0.47 40.77 61.38
C LEU A 295 -0.43 40.57 62.60
N SER A 296 0.10 39.93 63.64
CA SER A 296 -0.59 39.81 64.93
C SER A 296 -0.20 40.98 65.83
N CYS A 297 -0.97 42.06 65.78
CA CYS A 297 -0.80 43.19 66.68
C CYS A 297 -1.52 42.87 68.00
N ARG A 298 -0.78 42.74 69.11
CA ARG A 298 -1.39 42.69 70.45
C ARG A 298 -1.95 44.07 70.78
N SER A 299 -3.24 44.16 71.07
CA SER A 299 -3.85 45.34 71.67
C SER A 299 -3.25 45.53 73.07
N VAL A 300 -2.51 46.62 73.27
CA VAL A 300 -2.00 47.09 74.56
C VAL A 300 -3.12 47.74 75.34
#